data_AF-A0A2X4TWE4-F1
#
_entry.id   AF-A0A2X4TWE4-F1
#
_cell.length_a   1.000
_cell.length_b   1.000
_cell.length_c   1.000
_cell.angle_alpha   90.00
_cell.angle_beta   90.00
_cell.angle_gamma   90.00
#
_symmetry.space_group_name_H-M   'P 1'
#
loop_
_entity.id
_entity.type
_entity.pdbx_description
1 polymer ?
#
loop_
_entity_poly.entity_id
_entity_poly.type
_entity_poly.pdbx_seq_one_letter_code
_entity_poly.pdbx_strand_id
1 'polypeptide(L)' 'MRETRIVVGPAPFSVGDEYPWLAARDEDGAVVTFTGKVRNHNLGDSVNALTLEHYPA' A
#
# COMPACT_ATOMS: atom_id res chain seq x y z
N MET A 1 -12.08 -8.16 -18.45
CA MET A 1 -11.58 -8.91 -17.29
C MET A 1 -11.18 -7.90 -16.23
N ARG A 2 -11.36 -8.17 -14.93
CA ARG A 2 -10.79 -7.30 -13.89
C ARG A 2 -9.28 -7.49 -13.89
N GLU A 3 -8.53 -6.40 -14.02
CA GLU A 3 -7.08 -6.42 -13.95
C GLU A 3 -6.63 -6.36 -12.49
N THR A 4 -5.61 -7.14 -12.13
CA THR A 4 -5.02 -7.16 -10.79
C THR A 4 -3.57 -6.71 -10.90
N ARG A 5 -3.20 -5.64 -10.19
CA ARG A 5 -1.83 -5.14 -10.12
C ARG A 5 -1.23 -5.51 -8.75
N ILE A 6 -0.15 -6.30 -8.74
CA ILE A 6 0.57 -6.70 -7.52
C ILE A 6 2.03 -6.23 -7.66
N VAL A 7 2.49 -5.42 -6.71
CA VAL A 7 3.87 -4.93 -6.67
C VAL A 7 4.39 -5.06 -5.25
N VAL A 8 5.55 -5.67 -5.09
CA VAL A 8 6.31 -5.74 -3.83
C VAL A 8 7.70 -5.20 -4.12
N GLY A 9 8.15 -4.23 -3.33
CA GLY A 9 9.46 -3.62 -3.54
C GLY A 9 9.83 -2.61 -2.46
N PRO A 10 11.10 -2.16 -2.43
CA PRO A 10 11.60 -1.25 -1.41
C PRO A 10 11.26 0.23 -1.68
N ALA A 11 10.81 0.57 -2.89
CA ALA A 11 10.51 1.94 -3.26
C ALA A 11 9.23 2.44 -2.55
N PRO A 12 9.20 3.72 -2.11
CA PRO A 12 7.95 4.35 -1.71
C PRO A 12 6.96 4.35 -2.86
N PHE A 13 5.66 4.30 -2.55
CA PHE A 13 4.59 4.49 -3.50
C PHE A 13 3.72 5.69 -3.12
N SER A 14 2.95 6.19 -4.09
CA SER A 14 1.99 7.29 -3.91
C SER A 14 0.58 6.75 -4.11
N VAL A 15 -0.28 6.90 -3.09
CA VAL A 15 -1.71 6.57 -3.23
C VAL A 15 -2.35 7.42 -4.33
N GLY A 16 -1.91 8.68 -4.48
CA GLY A 16 -2.42 9.59 -5.51
C GLY A 16 -2.09 9.14 -6.93
N ASP A 17 -0.95 8.47 -7.12
CA ASP A 17 -0.52 7.99 -8.44
C ASP A 17 -1.25 6.69 -8.81
N GLU A 18 -1.63 5.88 -7.81
CA GLU A 18 -2.31 4.60 -8.00
C GLU A 18 -3.84 4.73 -8.14
N TYR A 19 -4.44 5.74 -7.51
CA TYR A 19 -5.89 5.91 -7.47
C TYR A 19 -6.57 6.08 -8.84
N PRO A 20 -6.02 6.87 -9.80
CA PRO A 20 -6.65 7.04 -11.12
C PRO A 20 -6.85 5.72 -11.87
N TRP A 21 -5.88 4.80 -11.78
CA TRP A 21 -6.00 3.47 -12.36
C TRP A 21 -7.05 2.64 -11.60
N LEU A 22 -7.01 2.66 -10.27
CA LEU A 22 -7.93 1.90 -9.42
C LEU A 22 -9.40 2.32 -9.60
N ALA A 23 -9.65 3.61 -9.85
CA ALA A 23 -10.99 4.20 -9.95
C ALA A 23 -11.42 4.51 -11.39
N ALA A 24 -10.72 3.96 -12.40
CA ALA A 24 -10.90 4.35 -13.80
C ALA A 24 -12.24 3.94 -14.43
N ARG A 25 -12.95 2.96 -13.84
CA ARG A 25 -14.12 2.34 -14.48
C ARG A 25 -15.40 2.92 -13.90
N ASP A 26 -16.27 3.42 -14.78
CA ASP A 26 -17.57 4.00 -14.40
C ASP A 26 -18.53 3.00 -13.74
N GLU A 27 -18.30 1.69 -13.94
CA GLU A 27 -19.11 0.61 -13.33
C GLU A 27 -18.73 0.31 -11.86
N ASP A 28 -17.61 0.83 -11.37
CA ASP A 28 -17.15 0.62 -10.01
C ASP A 28 -17.84 1.61 -9.06
N GLY A 29 -19.01 1.23 -8.55
CA GLY A 29 -19.84 2.09 -7.68
C GLY A 29 -19.26 2.45 -6.31
N ALA A 30 -18.12 1.85 -5.92
CA ALA A 30 -17.36 2.22 -4.73
C ALA A 30 -15.89 1.77 -4.87
N VAL A 31 -14.97 2.63 -4.45
CA VAL A 31 -13.53 2.32 -4.36
C VAL A 31 -13.08 2.47 -2.91
N VAL A 32 -12.45 1.42 -2.37
CA VAL A 32 -11.96 1.39 -0.99
C VAL A 32 -10.45 1.17 -0.99
N THR A 33 -9.74 2.00 -0.24
CA THR A 33 -8.28 1.91 -0.09
C THR A 33 -7.89 1.70 1.37
N PHE A 34 -6.86 0.89 1.60
CA PHE A 34 -6.20 0.76 2.89
C PHE A 34 -4.71 1.10 2.75
N THR A 35 -4.18 1.93 3.65
CA THR A 35 -2.76 2.33 3.65
C THR A 35 -2.18 2.15 5.05
N GLY A 36 -1.28 1.19 5.20
CA GLY A 36 -0.53 0.97 6.45
C GLY A 36 0.68 1.91 6.55
N LYS A 37 0.94 2.43 7.75
CA LYS A 37 2.14 3.21 8.08
C LYS A 37 2.85 2.58 9.27
N VAL A 38 4.18 2.70 9.33
CA VAL A 38 4.97 2.31 10.50
C VAL A 38 4.59 3.20 11.68
N ARG A 39 4.28 2.61 12.84
CA ARG A 39 3.96 3.35 14.06
C ARG A 39 5.24 3.90 14.68
N ASN A 40 5.14 5.06 15.33
CA ASN A 40 6.29 5.73 15.96
C ASN A 40 6.59 5.23 17.39
N HIS A 41 5.80 4.32 17.94
CA HIS A 41 5.99 3.75 19.27
C HIS A 41 5.59 2.28 19.31
N ASN A 42 6.24 1.51 20.20
CA ASN A 42 5.89 0.13 20.51
C ASN A 42 5.98 -0.09 22.02
N LEU A 43 4.86 -0.45 22.67
CA LEU A 43 4.78 -0.72 24.11
C LEU A 43 5.35 0.38 25.05
N GLY A 44 5.37 1.64 24.60
CA GLY A 44 5.89 2.77 25.36
C GLY A 44 7.29 3.23 24.94
N ASP A 45 8.00 2.45 24.14
CA ASP A 45 9.32 2.79 23.61
C ASP A 45 9.23 3.39 22.21
N SER A 46 10.17 4.28 21.88
CA SER A 46 10.33 4.83 20.54
C SER A 46 10.84 3.78 19.57
N VAL A 47 10.18 3.63 18.41
CA VAL A 47 10.67 2.77 17.32
C VAL A 47 11.68 3.55 16.49
N ASN A 48 12.86 2.98 16.24
CA ASN A 48 13.88 3.58 15.39
C ASN A 48 13.61 3.32 13.89
N ALA A 49 13.42 2.04 13.52
CA ALA A 49 13.09 1.62 12.16
C ALA A 49 12.41 0.24 12.16
N LEU A 50 11.69 -0.06 11.08
CA LEU A 50 11.16 -1.40 10.78
C LEU A 50 11.75 -1.87 9.44
N THR A 51 12.53 -2.95 9.47
CA THR A 51 13.04 -3.61 8.26
C THR A 51 12.05 -4.69 7.82
N LEU A 52 11.73 -4.73 6.54
CA LEU A 52 10.84 -5.71 5.93
C LEU A 52 11.62 -6.59 4.95
N GLU A 53 11.41 -7.89 5.04
CA GLU A 53 11.96 -8.89 4.13
C GLU A 53 10.81 -9.72 3.54
N HIS A 54 10.99 -10.21 2.31
CA HIS A 54 10.04 -11.10 1.68
C HIS A 54 10.77 -12.20 0.93
N TYR A 55 10.12 -13.36 0.81
CA TYR A 55 10.57 -14.40 -0.11
C TYR A 55 10.13 -14.01 -1.53
N PRO A 56 11.04 -13.96 -2.51
CA PRO A 56 10.65 -13.75 -3.90
C PRO A 56 9.66 -14.83 -4.35
N ALA A 57 8.73 -14.42 -5.22
CA ALA A 57 7.77 -15.32 -5.87
C ALA A 57 8.45 -16.24 -6.89
#